data_AF-A0A957WTI1-F1
#
_entry.id   AF-A0A957WTI1-F1
#
_cell.length_a   1.000
_cell.length_b   1.000
_cell.length_c   1.000
_cell.angle_alpha   90.00
_cell.angle_beta   90.00
_cell.angle_gamma   90.00
#
_symmetry.space_group_name_H-M   'P 1'
#
loop_
_entity.id
_entity.type
_entity.pdbx_description
1 polymer ?
#
loop_
_entity_poly.entity_id
_entity_poly.type
_entity_poly.pdbx_seq_one_letter_code
_entity_poly.pdbx_strand_id
1 'polypeptide(L)'
;MLDHYLRGTKDTVLAFLARPFSLIHPTVITFIALVFGIGAGLALMQQYYRLGFVLWVINRTLDGLDGTVARMNHQQSDLGGYIDIIFDFVVYALIPI
;
A
#
# COMPACT_ATOMS: atom_id res chain seq x y z
N MET A 1 -4.72 -6.03 19.89
CA MET A 1 -6.07 -6.12 20.52
C MET A 1 -7.10 -5.17 19.90
N LEU A 2 -6.74 -3.94 19.47
CA LEU A 2 -7.62 -3.07 18.66
C LEU A 2 -7.79 -3.54 17.20
N ASP A 3 -6.77 -4.18 16.62
CA ASP A 3 -6.82 -4.67 15.22
C ASP A 3 -7.93 -5.69 14.95
N HIS A 4 -8.36 -6.47 15.93
CA HIS A 4 -9.40 -7.47 15.72
C HIS A 4 -10.79 -6.83 15.50
N TYR A 5 -11.06 -5.69 16.14
CA TYR A 5 -12.36 -5.01 16.04
C TYR A 5 -12.46 -4.07 14.83
N LEU A 6 -11.35 -3.45 14.40
CA LEU A 6 -11.31 -2.58 13.22
C LEU A 6 -11.09 -3.34 11.90
N ARG A 7 -10.64 -4.61 11.95
CA ARG A 7 -10.38 -5.44 10.78
C ARG A 7 -11.63 -5.61 9.89
N GLY A 8 -12.78 -5.97 10.48
CA GLY A 8 -13.97 -6.27 9.69
C GLY A 8 -14.43 -5.11 8.79
N THR A 9 -14.45 -3.89 9.33
CA THR A 9 -14.89 -2.70 8.58
C THR A 9 -13.83 -2.26 7.56
N LYS A 10 -12.55 -2.31 7.93
CA LYS A 10 -11.42 -1.96 7.05
C LYS A 10 -11.30 -2.95 5.89
N ASP A 11 -11.41 -4.24 6.18
CA ASP A 11 -11.41 -5.31 5.18
C ASP A 11 -12.63 -5.23 4.26
N THR A 12 -13.80 -4.79 4.72
CA THR A 12 -15.00 -4.66 3.86
C THR A 12 -14.89 -3.49 2.87
N VAL A 13 -14.41 -2.33 3.32
CA VAL A 13 -14.19 -1.16 2.46
C VAL A 13 -13.05 -1.43 1.47
N LEU A 14 -11.95 -2.01 1.95
CA LEU A 14 -10.84 -2.39 1.09
C LEU A 14 -11.20 -3.54 0.15
N ALA A 15 -12.07 -4.49 0.54
CA ALA A 15 -12.54 -5.55 -0.35
C ALA A 15 -13.33 -5.00 -1.54
N PHE A 16 -14.13 -3.94 -1.36
CA PHE A 16 -14.81 -3.29 -2.48
C PHE A 16 -13.81 -2.70 -3.49
N LEU A 17 -12.74 -2.06 -2.99
CA LEU A 17 -11.66 -1.52 -3.81
C LEU A 17 -10.75 -2.60 -4.39
N ALA A 18 -10.61 -3.75 -3.71
CA ALA A 18 -9.75 -4.86 -4.09
C ALA A 18 -10.36 -5.76 -5.16
N ARG A 19 -11.70 -5.82 -5.26
CA ARG A 19 -12.42 -6.60 -6.27
C ARG A 19 -11.90 -6.43 -7.71
N PRO A 20 -11.69 -5.22 -8.25
CA PRO A 20 -11.14 -5.07 -9.60
C PRO A 20 -9.68 -5.56 -9.72
N PHE A 21 -8.94 -5.61 -8.61
CA PHE A 21 -7.54 -6.05 -8.56
C PHE A 21 -7.40 -7.53 -8.18
N SER A 22 -8.50 -8.29 -8.07
CA SER A 22 -8.47 -9.68 -7.61
C SER A 22 -7.71 -10.62 -8.54
N LEU A 23 -7.49 -10.23 -9.80
CA LEU A 23 -6.72 -11.01 -10.77
C LEU A 23 -5.22 -10.65 -10.78
N ILE A 24 -4.83 -9.59 -10.08
CA ILE A 24 -3.46 -9.08 -10.05
C ILE A 24 -2.74 -9.70 -8.85
N HIS A 25 -1.52 -10.17 -9.07
CA HIS A 25 -0.70 -10.71 -7.99
C HIS A 25 -0.39 -9.62 -6.95
N PRO A 26 -0.56 -9.88 -5.64
CA PRO A 26 -0.36 -8.89 -4.57
C PRO A 26 0.97 -8.14 -4.68
N THR A 27 2.07 -8.86 -4.96
CA THR A 27 3.41 -8.27 -5.13
C THR A 27 3.45 -7.19 -6.21
N VAL A 28 2.69 -7.32 -7.29
CA VAL A 28 2.63 -6.28 -8.34
C VAL A 28 2.02 -4.99 -7.79
N ILE A 29 1.00 -5.12 -6.94
CA ILE A 29 0.37 -3.97 -6.26
C ILE A 29 1.40 -3.32 -5.32
N THR A 30 2.18 -4.09 -4.57
CA THR A 30 3.28 -3.61 -3.71
C THR A 30 4.33 -2.83 -4.52
N PHE A 31 4.73 -3.33 -5.70
CA PHE A 31 5.67 -2.62 -6.59
C PHE A 31 5.09 -1.31 -7.14
N ILE A 32 3.80 -1.31 -7.52
CA ILE A 32 3.13 -0.08 -7.96
C ILE A 32 3.06 0.92 -6.81
N ALA A 33 2.73 0.46 -5.60
CA ALA A 33 2.72 1.29 -4.39
C ALA A 33 4.08 1.97 -4.19
N LEU A 34 5.19 1.22 -4.31
CA LEU A 34 6.54 1.76 -4.21
C LEU A 34 6.80 2.88 -5.21
N VAL A 35 6.39 2.74 -6.48
CA VAL A 35 6.56 3.79 -7.50
C VAL A 35 5.85 5.08 -7.09
N PHE A 36 4.62 4.98 -6.58
CA PHE A 36 3.90 6.14 -6.05
C PHE A 36 4.57 6.73 -4.81
N GLY A 37 5.12 5.90 -3.92
CA GLY A 37 5.84 6.35 -2.73
C GLY A 37 7.13 7.11 -3.06
N ILE A 38 7.93 6.60 -4.00
CA ILE A 38 9.12 7.30 -4.52
C ILE A 38 8.71 8.62 -5.19
N GLY A 39 7.67 8.59 -6.03
CA GLY A 39 7.13 9.79 -6.67
C GLY A 39 6.68 10.85 -5.66
N ALA A 40 6.05 10.43 -4.56
CA ALA A 40 5.67 11.31 -3.46
C ALA A 40 6.88 11.97 -2.81
N GLY A 41 7.92 11.18 -2.48
CA GLY A 41 9.19 11.71 -1.95
C GLY A 41 9.83 12.75 -2.88
N LEU A 42 9.94 12.43 -4.18
CA LEU A 42 10.48 13.35 -5.19
C LEU A 42 9.66 14.63 -5.37
N ALA A 43 8.34 14.54 -5.27
CA ALA A 43 7.45 15.71 -5.33
C ALA A 43 7.61 16.61 -4.10
N LEU A 44 7.74 16.00 -2.91
CA LEU A 44 7.98 16.73 -1.67
C LEU A 44 9.35 17.42 -1.65
N MET A 45 10.39 16.77 -2.17
CA MET A 45 11.74 17.36 -2.33
C MET A 45 11.72 18.61 -3.22
N GLN A 46 10.83 18.67 -4.22
CA GLN A 46 10.64 19.81 -5.10
C GLN A 46 9.61 20.84 -4.58
N GLN A 47 9.19 20.73 -3.32
CA GLN A 47 8.17 21.58 -2.69
C GLN A 47 6.77 21.52 -3.32
N TYR A 48 6.49 20.51 -4.16
CA TYR A 48 5.14 20.25 -4.69
C TYR A 48 4.27 19.53 -3.67
N TYR A 49 4.00 20.18 -2.53
CA TYR A 49 3.34 19.56 -1.37
C TYR A 49 1.99 18.91 -1.68
N ARG A 50 1.16 19.56 -2.51
CA ARG A 50 -0.15 19.01 -2.90
C ARG A 50 -0.02 17.71 -3.69
N LEU A 51 0.90 17.68 -4.65
CA LEU A 51 1.15 16.50 -5.45
C LEU A 51 1.76 15.38 -4.60
N GLY A 52 2.76 15.71 -3.77
CA GLY A 52 3.36 14.77 -2.84
C GLY A 52 2.34 14.13 -1.90
N PHE A 53 1.42 14.92 -1.34
CA PHE A 53 0.33 14.43 -0.51
C PHE A 53 -0.60 13.47 -1.27
N VAL A 54 -1.04 13.83 -2.48
CA VAL A 54 -1.90 12.96 -3.30
C VAL A 54 -1.21 11.64 -3.63
N LEU A 55 0.07 11.68 -4.04
CA LEU A 55 0.84 10.48 -4.35
C LEU A 55 1.06 9.60 -3.11
N TRP A 56 1.30 10.21 -1.94
CA TRP A 56 1.44 9.49 -0.68
C TRP A 56 0.14 8.79 -0.27
N VAL A 57 -1.02 9.47 -0.39
CA VAL A 57 -2.34 8.85 -0.11
C VAL A 57 -2.60 7.67 -1.05
N ILE A 58 -2.24 7.80 -2.34
CA ILE A 58 -2.38 6.70 -3.31
C ILE A 58 -1.49 5.52 -2.90
N ASN A 59 -0.21 5.76 -2.61
CA ASN A 59 0.71 4.75 -2.12
C ASN A 59 0.14 4.03 -0.89
N ARG A 60 -0.38 4.77 0.09
CA ARG A 60 -0.92 4.22 1.34
C ARG A 60 -2.22 3.45 1.17
N THR A 61 -2.97 3.75 0.11
CA THR A 61 -4.17 2.98 -0.26
C THR A 61 -3.79 1.66 -0.94
N LEU A 62 -2.80 1.68 -1.85
CA LEU A 62 -2.32 0.49 -2.55
C LEU A 62 -1.64 -0.52 -1.61
N ASP A 63 -0.92 -0.03 -0.62
CA ASP A 63 -0.30 -0.76 0.49
C ASP A 63 -1.34 -1.45 1.42
N GLY A 64 -2.54 -0.88 1.55
CA GLY A 64 -3.66 -1.58 2.19
C GLY A 64 -4.31 -2.62 1.28
N LEU A 65 -4.21 -2.42 -0.03
CA LEU A 65 -4.91 -3.19 -1.05
C LEU A 65 -4.22 -4.53 -1.31
N ASP A 66 -2.90 -4.57 -1.40
CA ASP A 66 -2.13 -5.78 -1.69
C ASP A 66 -2.32 -6.86 -0.62
N GLY A 67 -2.28 -6.49 0.67
CA GLY A 67 -2.53 -7.39 1.78
C GLY A 67 -3.98 -7.88 1.79
N THR A 68 -4.93 -7.04 1.35
CA THR A 68 -6.35 -7.42 1.22
C THR A 68 -6.54 -8.40 0.07
N VAL A 69 -5.95 -8.15 -1.11
CA VAL A 69 -5.97 -9.05 -2.27
C VAL A 69 -5.29 -10.38 -1.94
N ALA A 70 -4.15 -10.36 -1.25
CA ALA A 70 -3.45 -11.56 -0.81
C ALA A 70 -4.32 -12.43 0.12
N ARG A 71 -5.06 -11.81 1.05
CA ARG A 71 -6.01 -12.49 1.93
C ARG A 71 -7.20 -13.07 1.15
N MET A 72 -7.81 -12.28 0.27
CA MET A 72 -8.97 -12.69 -0.52
C MET A 72 -8.67 -13.87 -1.45
N ASN A 73 -7.46 -13.92 -2.00
CA ASN A 73 -7.05 -14.97 -2.95
C ASN A 73 -6.29 -16.12 -2.30
N HIS A 74 -6.12 -16.13 -0.98
CA HIS A 74 -5.27 -17.09 -0.27
C HIS A 74 -3.82 -17.16 -0.82
N GLN A 75 -3.29 -16.02 -1.27
CA GLN A 75 -1.95 -15.84 -1.86
C GLN A 75 -0.98 -15.14 -0.90
N GLN A 76 -1.22 -15.21 0.40
CA GLN A 76 -0.29 -14.71 1.41
C GLN A 76 1.00 -15.54 1.38
N SER A 77 2.15 -14.87 1.33
CA SER A 77 3.46 -15.52 1.33
C SER A 77 4.46 -14.75 2.19
N ASP A 78 5.40 -15.47 2.79
CA ASP A 78 6.46 -14.87 3.63
C ASP A 78 7.32 -13.90 2.82
N LEU A 79 7.63 -14.24 1.56
CA LEU A 79 8.37 -13.36 0.65
C LEU A 79 7.57 -12.09 0.34
N GLY A 80 6.25 -12.21 0.09
CA GLY A 80 5.39 -11.06 -0.16
C GLY A 80 5.37 -10.10 1.03
N GLY A 81 5.18 -10.64 2.25
CA GLY A 81 5.21 -9.84 3.47
C GLY A 81 6.58 -9.22 3.75
N TYR A 82 7.68 -9.89 3.41
CA TYR A 82 9.02 -9.34 3.53
C TYR A 82 9.26 -8.17 2.56
N ILE A 83 8.82 -8.31 1.30
CA ILE A 83 8.93 -7.25 0.28
C ILE A 83 8.11 -6.02 0.70
N ASP A 84 6.89 -6.23 1.19
CA ASP A 84 5.99 -5.20 1.70
C ASP A 84 6.66 -4.35 2.78
N ILE A 85 7.21 -5.00 3.81
CA ILE A 85 7.96 -4.35 4.89
C ILE A 85 9.14 -3.54 4.36
N ILE A 86 9.95 -4.11 3.46
CA ILE A 86 11.10 -3.39 2.90
C ILE A 86 10.66 -2.12 2.15
N PHE A 87 9.63 -2.23 1.32
CA PHE A 87 9.17 -1.12 0.50
C PHE A 87 8.55 -0.02 1.35
N ASP A 88 7.87 -0.40 2.43
CA ASP A 88 7.44 0.53 3.46
C ASP A 88 8.60 1.31 4.06
N PHE A 89 9.66 0.62 4.50
CA PHE A 89 10.84 1.28 5.05
C PHE A 89 11.49 2.24 4.05
N VAL A 90 11.53 1.89 2.76
CA VAL A 90 12.04 2.79 1.71
C VAL A 90 11.18 4.05 1.61
N VAL A 91 9.86 3.92 1.62
CA VAL A 91 8.96 5.09 1.52
C VAL A 91 9.03 5.96 2.78
N TYR A 92 9.05 5.37 3.97
CA TYR A 92 9.21 6.11 5.24
C TYR A 92 10.56 6.82 5.34
N ALA A 93 11.63 6.25 4.77
CA ALA A 93 12.93 6.91 4.70
C ALA A 93 12.91 8.13 3.75
N LEU A 94 12.14 8.06 2.66
CA LEU A 94 12.01 9.14 1.68
C LEU A 94 11.07 10.27 2.14
N ILE A 95 10.08 9.94 2.97
CA ILE A 95 9.07 10.87 3.47
C ILE A 95 9.16 10.83 4.99
N PRO A 96 10.05 11.61 5.61
CA PRO A 96 10.11 11.72 7.05
C PRO A 96 8.80 12.36 7.53
N ILE A 97 7.96 11.53 8.15
CA ILE A 97 6.69 11.93 8.77
C ILE A 97 6.95 12.38 10.21
#